data_AF-A0A9Q0VJU4-F1
#
_entry.id   AF-A0A9Q0VJU4-F1
#
_cell.length_a   1.000
_cell.length_b   1.000
_cell.length_c   1.000
_cell.angle_alpha   90.00
_cell.angle_beta   90.00
_cell.angle_gamma   90.00
#
_symmetry.space_group_name_H-M   'P 1'
#
loop_
_entity.id
_entity.type
_entity.pdbx_description
1 polymer ?
#
loop_
_entity_poly.entity_id
_entity_poly.type
_entity_poly.pdbx_seq_one_letter_code
_entity_poly.pdbx_strand_id
1 'polypeptide(L)'
;MKDPVTTITGITYDRESIERWLFTGGNTTCPVTKQPLPKDSDLTPNHTLRRLIQAWCTENASHGVDRIPTPKPCLDKAYVLKLIKNLSHHKLQIKTLTQMELLAAESERNKKCMVQAGLPKAMLVFIVSCFENGQVSGIVEALSILCLIKIPGGESREFLCENVKIIESLTWVLGCKMENSATVKSHAVSVLRILLEDASSGVLERLKPEFFERIVGVFERENHSERY
;
A
#
# COMPACT_ATOMS: atom_id res chain seq x y z
N MET A 1 -6.93 21.08 17.29
CA MET A 1 -7.52 20.20 16.26
C MET A 1 -6.97 20.65 14.91
N LYS A 2 -6.14 19.84 14.27
CA LYS A 2 -5.43 20.13 13.02
C LYS A 2 -6.23 19.72 11.79
N ASP A 3 -6.88 18.57 11.84
CA ASP A 3 -7.73 18.05 10.74
C ASP A 3 -9.10 17.66 11.28
N PRO A 4 -10.04 18.60 11.41
CA PRO A 4 -11.36 18.32 11.98
C PRO A 4 -12.19 17.43 11.05
N VAL A 5 -12.71 16.33 11.60
CA VAL A 5 -13.55 15.36 10.89
C VAL A 5 -14.77 14.98 11.72
N THR A 6 -15.91 14.86 11.06
CA THR A 6 -17.19 14.50 11.66
C THR A 6 -17.49 13.03 11.41
N THR A 7 -17.82 12.32 12.48
CA THR A 7 -18.26 10.92 12.44
C THR A 7 -19.74 10.83 12.06
N ILE A 8 -20.22 9.64 11.71
CA ILE A 8 -21.66 9.37 11.47
C ILE A 8 -22.55 9.68 12.69
N THR A 9 -21.96 9.73 13.89
CA THR A 9 -22.64 10.12 15.14
C THR A 9 -22.75 11.63 15.31
N GLY A 10 -22.28 12.43 14.34
CA GLY A 10 -22.35 13.89 14.34
C GLY A 10 -21.28 14.59 15.17
N ILE A 11 -20.40 13.85 15.86
CA ILE A 11 -19.33 14.45 16.67
C ILE A 11 -18.10 14.73 15.81
N THR A 12 -17.48 15.88 16.02
CA THR A 12 -16.27 16.27 15.33
C THR A 12 -15.04 16.02 16.20
N TYR A 13 -14.05 15.34 15.64
CA TYR A 13 -12.78 15.03 16.28
C TYR A 13 -11.61 15.54 15.45
N ASP A 14 -10.44 15.60 16.06
CA ASP A 14 -9.21 15.58 15.29
C ASP A 14 -9.06 14.22 14.59
N ARG A 15 -8.78 14.23 13.28
CA ARG A 15 -8.68 13.01 12.48
C ARG A 15 -7.69 12.02 13.07
N GLU A 16 -6.50 12.45 13.46
CA GLU A 16 -5.47 11.56 14.00
C GLU A 16 -5.94 10.88 15.30
N SER A 17 -6.65 11.63 16.15
CA SER A 17 -7.21 11.10 17.39
C SER A 17 -8.29 10.04 17.14
N ILE A 18 -9.24 10.28 16.23
CA ILE A 18 -10.32 9.32 15.96
C ILE A 18 -9.83 8.12 15.15
N GLU A 19 -8.88 8.31 14.23
CA GLU A 19 -8.25 7.21 13.49
C GLU A 19 -7.45 6.31 14.44
N ARG A 20 -6.67 6.88 15.37
CA ARG A 20 -5.97 6.10 16.41
C ARG A 20 -6.96 5.32 17.29
N TRP A 21 -8.08 5.93 17.65
CA TRP A 21 -9.12 5.27 18.45
C TRP A 21 -9.72 4.03 17.74
N LEU A 22 -10.03 4.16 16.45
CA LEU A 22 -10.68 3.11 15.66
C LEU A 22 -9.70 2.02 15.19
N PHE A 23 -8.53 2.42 14.69
CA PHE A 23 -7.58 1.51 14.04
C PHE A 23 -6.54 0.96 15.00
N THR A 24 -5.92 1.80 15.82
CA THR A 24 -4.89 1.37 16.78
C THR A 24 -5.50 0.80 18.05
N GLY A 25 -6.52 1.48 18.60
CA GLY A 25 -7.20 1.05 19.81
C GLY A 25 -8.21 -0.08 19.59
N GLY A 26 -8.55 -0.38 18.32
CA GLY A 26 -9.49 -1.44 17.96
C GLY A 26 -10.94 -1.19 18.38
N ASN A 27 -11.27 0.03 18.83
CA ASN A 27 -12.60 0.39 19.31
C ASN A 27 -13.61 0.44 18.15
N THR A 28 -14.87 0.18 18.47
CA THR A 28 -16.00 0.17 17.51
C THR A 28 -17.15 1.08 17.96
N THR A 29 -16.87 2.00 18.88
CA THR A 29 -17.85 2.94 19.43
C THR A 29 -17.32 4.36 19.39
N CYS A 30 -18.23 5.33 19.27
CA CYS A 30 -17.91 6.74 19.36
C CYS A 30 -17.42 7.08 20.79
N PRO A 31 -16.27 7.75 20.96
CA PRO A 31 -15.72 8.07 22.28
C PRO A 31 -16.71 8.79 23.22
N VAL A 32 -17.52 9.69 22.65
CA VAL A 32 -18.46 10.56 23.37
C VAL A 32 -19.84 9.94 23.46
N THR A 33 -20.48 9.63 22.33
CA THR A 33 -21.88 9.17 22.33
C THR A 33 -22.04 7.70 22.72
N LYS A 34 -20.93 6.93 22.75
CA LYS A 34 -20.91 5.47 22.94
C LYS A 34 -21.72 4.67 21.91
N GLN A 35 -22.24 5.32 20.88
CA GLN A 35 -22.95 4.66 19.78
C GLN A 35 -21.98 3.87 18.90
N PRO A 36 -22.46 2.85 18.17
CA PRO A 36 -21.64 2.10 17.22
C PRO A 36 -20.99 3.03 16.19
N LEU A 37 -19.68 2.86 16.01
CA LEU A 37 -18.87 3.56 15.03
C LEU A 37 -17.96 2.52 14.34
N PRO A 38 -18.44 1.90 13.25
CA PRO A 38 -17.66 0.92 12.49
C PRO A 38 -16.28 1.44 12.08
N LYS A 39 -15.28 0.56 11.98
CA LYS A 39 -13.92 0.92 11.55
C LYS A 39 -13.87 1.49 10.12
N ASP A 40 -14.82 1.08 9.29
CA ASP A 40 -14.97 1.56 7.91
C ASP A 40 -15.93 2.76 7.81
N SER A 41 -16.25 3.41 8.94
CA SER A 41 -17.09 4.60 8.92
C SER A 41 -16.37 5.74 8.21
N ASP A 42 -17.04 6.33 7.23
CA ASP A 42 -16.54 7.51 6.55
C ASP A 42 -16.43 8.70 7.52
N LEU A 43 -15.21 9.20 7.66
CA LEU A 43 -14.92 10.41 8.41
C LEU A 43 -15.04 11.62 7.48
N THR A 44 -16.14 12.34 7.62
CA THR A 44 -16.45 13.49 6.76
C THR A 44 -15.59 14.69 7.17
N PRO A 45 -14.75 15.27 6.28
CA PRO A 45 -13.99 16.47 6.62
C PRO A 45 -14.89 17.65 7.01
N ASN A 46 -14.64 18.28 8.16
CA ASN A 46 -15.37 19.47 8.58
C ASN A 46 -14.64 20.73 8.10
N HIS A 47 -14.87 21.09 6.84
CA HIS A 47 -14.21 22.24 6.20
C HIS A 47 -14.53 23.58 6.89
N THR A 48 -15.75 23.75 7.40
CA THR A 48 -16.18 24.96 8.09
C THR A 48 -15.41 25.15 9.39
N LEU A 49 -15.37 24.13 10.25
CA LEU A 49 -14.61 24.21 11.51
C LEU A 49 -13.12 24.40 11.25
N ARG A 50 -12.57 23.74 10.22
CA ARG A 50 -11.16 23.93 9.84
C ARG A 50 -10.87 25.39 9.48
N ARG A 51 -11.72 26.01 8.67
CA ARG A 51 -11.57 27.43 8.30
C ARG A 51 -11.65 28.34 9.51
N LEU A 52 -12.57 28.08 10.44
CA LEU A 52 -12.71 28.86 11.67
C LEU A 52 -11.46 28.75 12.56
N ILE A 53 -10.93 27.54 12.76
CA ILE A 53 -9.68 27.31 13.51
C ILE A 53 -8.52 28.08 12.85
N GLN A 54 -8.40 28.01 11.53
CA GLN A 54 -7.33 28.69 10.80
C GLN A 54 -7.43 30.22 10.88
N ALA A 55 -8.64 30.77 10.77
CA ALA A 55 -8.90 32.19 10.94
C ALA A 55 -8.51 32.65 12.35
N TRP A 56 -8.95 31.92 13.37
CA TRP A 56 -8.58 32.20 14.77
C TRP A 56 -7.06 32.17 15.00
N CYS A 57 -6.35 31.18 14.45
CA CYS A 57 -4.88 31.14 14.53
C CYS A 57 -4.23 32.36 13.87
N THR A 58 -4.80 32.85 12.77
CA THR A 58 -4.26 34.02 12.04
C THR A 58 -4.49 35.30 12.84
N GLU A 59 -5.68 35.48 13.41
CA GLU A 59 -6.01 36.62 14.27
C GLU A 59 -5.18 36.65 15.56
N ASN A 60 -4.75 35.49 16.06
CA ASN A 60 -3.98 35.37 17.29
C ASN A 60 -2.47 35.19 17.07
N ALA A 61 -1.99 35.36 15.85
CA ALA A 61 -0.57 35.22 15.52
C ALA A 61 0.32 36.18 16.34
N SER A 62 -0.18 37.40 16.63
CA SER A 62 0.51 38.38 17.49
C SER A 62 0.62 37.94 18.95
N HIS A 63 -0.22 37.01 19.39
CA HIS A 63 -0.18 36.43 20.74
C HIS A 63 0.69 35.16 20.81
N GLY A 64 1.50 34.89 19.78
CA GLY A 64 2.37 33.72 19.72
C GLY A 64 1.66 32.42 19.32
N VAL A 65 0.46 32.50 18.75
CA VAL A 65 -0.25 31.33 18.23
C VAL A 65 0.24 31.02 16.82
N ASP A 66 0.85 29.85 16.65
CA ASP A 66 1.29 29.38 15.34
C ASP A 66 0.12 28.98 14.43
N ARG A 67 0.29 29.25 13.13
CA ARG A 67 -0.66 28.81 12.12
C ARG A 67 -0.58 27.29 11.96
N ILE A 68 -1.73 26.64 12.08
CA ILE A 68 -1.84 25.21 11.78
C ILE A 68 -1.83 25.01 10.26
N PRO A 69 -0.86 24.26 9.69
CA PRO A 69 -0.82 23.98 8.26
C PRO A 69 -2.02 23.14 7.85
N THR A 70 -2.57 23.41 6.67
CA THR A 70 -3.63 22.58 6.10
C THR A 70 -3.08 21.19 5.84
N PRO A 71 -3.71 20.12 6.37
CA PRO A 71 -3.36 18.74 5.99
C PRO A 71 -3.45 18.61 4.47
N LYS A 72 -2.43 17.96 3.86
CA LYS A 72 -2.47 17.68 2.42
C LYS A 72 -3.76 16.92 2.08
N PRO A 73 -4.46 17.28 0.98
CA PRO A 73 -5.63 16.53 0.53
C PRO A 73 -5.30 15.05 0.41
N CYS A 74 -6.17 14.19 0.94
CA CYS A 74 -5.99 12.75 0.81
C CYS A 74 -6.04 12.36 -0.67
N LEU A 75 -5.34 11.28 -1.01
CA LEU A 75 -5.45 10.67 -2.33
C LEU A 75 -6.90 10.24 -2.58
N ASP A 76 -7.45 10.64 -3.73
CA ASP A 76 -8.79 10.21 -4.14
C ASP A 76 -8.74 8.83 -4.80
N LYS A 77 -9.71 7.96 -4.49
CA LYS A 77 -9.84 6.63 -5.08
C LYS A 77 -9.93 6.72 -6.61
N ALA A 78 -10.66 7.70 -7.14
CA ALA A 78 -10.77 7.88 -8.59
C ALA A 78 -9.41 8.21 -9.24
N TYR A 79 -8.55 8.93 -8.52
CA TYR A 79 -7.20 9.20 -8.97
C TYR A 79 -6.33 7.94 -8.99
N VAL A 80 -6.40 7.09 -7.95
CA VAL A 80 -5.69 5.80 -7.95
C VAL A 80 -6.16 4.92 -9.11
N LEU A 81 -7.47 4.84 -9.34
CA LEU A 81 -8.03 4.09 -10.47
C LEU A 81 -7.55 4.61 -11.82
N LYS A 82 -7.40 5.94 -11.97
CA LYS A 82 -6.80 6.54 -13.17
C LYS A 82 -5.33 6.12 -13.32
N LEU A 83 -4.55 6.12 -12.24
CA LEU A 83 -3.17 5.66 -12.28
C LEU A 83 -3.09 4.18 -12.66
N ILE A 84 -3.95 3.32 -12.10
CA ILE A 84 -4.01 1.89 -12.46
C ILE A 84 -4.28 1.72 -13.97
N LYS A 85 -5.23 2.47 -14.53
CA LYS A 85 -5.53 2.44 -15.98
C LYS A 85 -4.34 2.87 -16.85
N ASN A 86 -3.47 3.74 -16.34
CA ASN A 86 -2.29 4.19 -17.08
C ASN A 86 -1.20 3.10 -17.18
N LEU A 87 -1.23 2.05 -16.35
CA LEU A 87 -0.26 0.94 -16.40
C LEU A 87 -0.29 0.18 -17.73
N SER A 88 -1.46 0.14 -18.38
CA SER A 88 -1.64 -0.44 -19.72
C SER A 88 -0.92 0.35 -20.83
N HIS A 89 -0.48 1.58 -20.55
CA HIS A 89 0.17 2.45 -21.53
C HIS A 89 1.68 2.43 -21.32
N HIS A 90 2.41 1.67 -22.16
CA HIS A 90 3.86 1.48 -22.04
C HIS A 90 4.66 2.80 -21.86
N LYS A 91 4.26 3.88 -22.57
CA LYS A 91 4.92 5.20 -22.47
C LYS A 91 4.77 5.89 -21.10
N LEU A 92 3.70 5.59 -20.37
CA LEU A 92 3.38 6.22 -19.08
C LEU A 92 3.66 5.31 -17.89
N GLN A 93 3.93 4.03 -18.14
CA GLN A 93 3.99 2.96 -17.15
C GLN A 93 5.01 3.26 -16.03
N ILE A 94 6.29 3.46 -16.36
CA ILE A 94 7.34 3.73 -15.36
C ILE A 94 7.05 5.00 -14.57
N LYS A 95 6.71 6.09 -15.27
CA LYS A 95 6.33 7.35 -14.62
C LYS A 95 5.18 7.17 -13.64
N THR A 96 4.19 6.37 -14.00
CA THR A 96 3.03 6.07 -13.16
C THR A 96 3.43 5.25 -11.94
N LEU A 97 4.27 4.23 -12.12
CA LEU A 97 4.77 3.38 -11.04
C LEU A 97 5.60 4.19 -10.02
N THR A 98 6.58 4.98 -10.48
CA THR A 98 7.36 5.86 -9.61
C THR A 98 6.48 6.83 -8.84
N GLN A 99 5.45 7.38 -9.49
CA GLN A 99 4.51 8.28 -8.83
C GLN A 99 3.66 7.55 -7.77
N MET A 100 3.21 6.32 -8.03
CA MET A 100 2.50 5.51 -7.05
C MET A 100 3.39 5.18 -5.84
N GLU A 101 4.65 4.82 -6.07
CA GLU A 101 5.61 4.54 -5.01
C GLU A 101 5.83 5.75 -4.09
N LEU A 102 6.03 6.94 -4.66
CA LEU A 102 6.15 8.18 -3.90
C LEU A 102 4.89 8.47 -3.06
N LEU A 103 3.71 8.27 -3.65
CA LEU A 103 2.43 8.47 -2.95
C LEU A 103 2.25 7.47 -1.80
N ALA A 104 2.64 6.21 -2.00
CA ALA A 104 2.59 5.18 -0.96
C ALA A 104 3.55 5.49 0.19
N ALA A 105 4.75 5.99 -0.10
CA ALA A 105 5.74 6.37 0.90
C ALA A 105 5.33 7.61 1.72
N GLU A 106 4.51 8.51 1.16
CA GLU A 106 4.16 9.78 1.79
C GLU A 106 3.24 9.64 3.02
N SER A 107 2.30 8.68 3.02
CA SER A 107 1.41 8.49 4.18
C SER A 107 0.70 7.14 4.23
N GLU A 108 0.41 6.65 5.45
CA GLU A 108 -0.45 5.47 5.68
C GLU A 108 -1.87 5.65 5.12
N ARG A 109 -2.36 6.89 5.06
CA ARG A 109 -3.67 7.21 4.45
C ARG A 109 -3.67 6.92 2.95
N ASN A 110 -2.59 7.27 2.24
CA ASN A 110 -2.45 6.96 0.81
C ASN A 110 -2.39 5.45 0.60
N LYS A 111 -1.62 4.72 1.43
CA LYS A 111 -1.57 3.25 1.38
C LYS A 111 -2.95 2.62 1.53
N LYS A 112 -3.73 3.05 2.54
CA LYS A 112 -5.10 2.56 2.75
C LYS A 112 -6.00 2.84 1.55
N CYS A 113 -5.95 4.06 1.00
CA CYS A 113 -6.72 4.43 -0.19
C CYS A 113 -6.33 3.57 -1.40
N MET A 114 -5.02 3.33 -1.59
CA MET A 114 -4.50 2.49 -2.67
C MET A 114 -4.97 1.04 -2.56
N VAL A 115 -4.94 0.46 -1.36
CA VAL A 115 -5.48 -0.88 -1.10
C VAL A 115 -6.98 -0.92 -1.42
N GLN A 116 -7.77 0.03 -0.91
CA GLN A 116 -9.21 0.11 -1.19
C GLN A 116 -9.55 0.38 -2.67
N ALA A 117 -8.60 0.89 -3.45
CA ALA A 117 -8.72 1.08 -4.88
C ALA A 117 -8.38 -0.19 -5.70
N GLY A 118 -7.94 -1.28 -5.05
CA GLY A 118 -7.53 -2.52 -5.72
C GLY A 118 -6.13 -2.47 -6.30
N LEU A 119 -5.26 -1.57 -5.81
CA LEU A 119 -3.87 -1.49 -6.27
C LEU A 119 -3.08 -2.80 -6.06
N PRO A 120 -3.20 -3.55 -4.95
CA PRO A 120 -2.47 -4.81 -4.76
C PRO A 120 -2.72 -5.81 -5.90
N LYS A 121 -4.00 -6.09 -6.22
CA LYS A 121 -4.38 -6.97 -7.33
C LYS A 121 -3.83 -6.46 -8.66
N ALA A 122 -3.91 -5.15 -8.92
CA ALA A 122 -3.38 -4.56 -10.16
C ALA A 122 -1.86 -4.73 -10.30
N MET A 123 -1.09 -4.59 -9.22
CA MET A 123 0.37 -4.80 -9.22
C MET A 123 0.74 -6.28 -9.43
N LEU A 124 -0.02 -7.21 -8.86
CA LEU A 124 0.23 -8.64 -9.08
C LEU A 124 -0.07 -9.04 -10.54
N VAL A 125 -1.18 -8.57 -11.11
CA VAL A 125 -1.49 -8.74 -12.54
C VAL A 125 -0.41 -8.13 -13.42
N PHE A 126 0.09 -6.95 -13.06
CA PHE A 126 1.19 -6.30 -13.76
C PHE A 126 2.45 -7.16 -13.79
N ILE A 127 2.86 -7.74 -12.66
CA ILE A 127 4.02 -8.64 -12.56
C ILE A 127 3.83 -9.89 -13.43
N VAL A 128 2.63 -10.48 -13.43
CA VAL A 128 2.31 -11.62 -14.30
C VAL A 128 2.42 -11.23 -15.78
N SER A 129 1.90 -10.06 -16.16
CA SER A 129 2.02 -9.55 -17.53
C SER A 129 3.47 -9.31 -17.94
N CYS A 130 4.30 -8.80 -17.03
CA CYS A 130 5.73 -8.66 -17.25
C CYS A 130 6.43 -10.01 -17.50
N PHE A 131 6.08 -11.04 -16.71
CA PHE A 131 6.57 -12.40 -16.90
C PHE A 131 6.18 -12.99 -18.27
N GLU A 132 4.91 -12.87 -18.64
CA GLU A 132 4.40 -13.39 -19.92
C GLU A 132 5.04 -12.71 -21.14
N ASN A 133 5.40 -11.43 -21.02
CA ASN A 133 6.03 -10.65 -22.08
C ASN A 133 7.57 -10.62 -22.00
N GLY A 134 8.18 -11.24 -20.97
CA GLY A 134 9.62 -11.17 -20.71
C GLY A 134 10.14 -9.74 -20.41
N GLN A 135 9.27 -8.83 -19.97
CA GLN A 135 9.62 -7.44 -19.70
C GLN A 135 10.09 -7.28 -18.25
N VAL A 136 11.31 -6.78 -18.04
CA VAL A 136 11.83 -6.50 -16.67
C VAL A 136 11.57 -5.07 -16.19
N SER A 137 11.16 -4.17 -17.08
CA SER A 137 10.89 -2.76 -16.77
C SER A 137 9.67 -2.61 -15.86
N GLY A 138 9.81 -1.86 -14.77
CA GLY A 138 8.72 -1.57 -13.83
C GLY A 138 8.52 -2.61 -12.72
N ILE A 139 9.23 -3.75 -12.77
CA ILE A 139 9.09 -4.82 -11.76
C ILE A 139 9.58 -4.34 -10.40
N VAL A 140 10.68 -3.58 -10.37
CA VAL A 140 11.28 -3.09 -9.13
C VAL A 140 10.28 -2.20 -8.40
N GLU A 141 9.70 -1.22 -9.09
CA GLU A 141 8.72 -0.30 -8.55
C GLU A 141 7.44 -1.02 -8.14
N ALA A 142 6.95 -1.97 -8.95
CA ALA A 142 5.75 -2.76 -8.61
C ALA A 142 5.95 -3.58 -7.33
N LEU A 143 7.11 -4.21 -7.15
CA LEU A 143 7.45 -4.95 -5.94
C LEU A 143 7.62 -4.03 -4.72
N SER A 144 8.29 -2.89 -4.88
CA SER A 144 8.42 -1.89 -3.83
C SER A 144 7.06 -1.38 -3.37
N ILE A 145 6.14 -1.07 -4.30
CA ILE A 145 4.77 -0.65 -4.00
C ILE A 145 4.06 -1.72 -3.19
N LEU A 146 4.13 -2.99 -3.59
CA LEU A 146 3.52 -4.12 -2.87
C LEU A 146 4.07 -4.26 -1.43
N CYS A 147 5.38 -4.10 -1.25
CA CYS A 147 6.00 -4.10 0.08
C CYS A 147 5.55 -2.90 0.94
N LEU A 148 5.34 -1.72 0.34
CA LEU A 148 4.91 -0.52 1.04
C LEU A 148 3.45 -0.56 1.49
N ILE A 149 2.53 -0.96 0.60
CA ILE A 149 1.09 -0.94 0.87
C ILE A 149 0.60 -2.16 1.67
N LYS A 150 1.37 -3.27 1.61
CA LYS A 150 1.04 -4.59 2.13
C LYS A 150 -0.21 -5.19 1.47
N ILE A 151 -0.14 -6.47 1.12
CA ILE A 151 -1.27 -7.20 0.55
C ILE A 151 -2.16 -7.68 1.71
N PRO A 152 -3.47 -7.35 1.75
CA PRO A 152 -4.38 -7.92 2.75
C PRO A 152 -4.48 -9.45 2.58
N GLY A 153 -4.45 -10.21 3.68
CA GLY A 153 -4.47 -11.69 3.63
C GLY A 153 -5.69 -12.31 2.93
N GLY A 154 -6.84 -11.62 2.97
CA GLY A 154 -8.02 -12.04 2.21
C GLY A 154 -7.80 -11.94 0.69
N GLU A 155 -7.20 -10.85 0.22
CA GLU A 155 -6.93 -10.60 -1.19
C GLU A 155 -5.79 -11.49 -1.73
N SER A 156 -4.77 -11.78 -0.91
CA SER A 156 -3.65 -12.65 -1.31
C SER A 156 -4.14 -14.07 -1.64
N ARG A 157 -5.00 -14.64 -0.77
CA ARG A 157 -5.56 -15.98 -0.96
C ARG A 157 -6.47 -16.04 -2.18
N GLU A 158 -7.37 -15.07 -2.34
CA GLU A 158 -8.26 -14.98 -3.50
C GLU A 158 -7.43 -14.89 -4.79
N PHE A 159 -6.40 -14.04 -4.81
CA PHE A 159 -5.54 -13.87 -5.98
C PHE A 159 -4.77 -15.15 -6.34
N LEU A 160 -4.23 -15.87 -5.35
CA LEU A 160 -3.52 -17.13 -5.57
C LEU A 160 -4.42 -18.23 -6.15
N CYS A 161 -5.68 -18.29 -5.70
CA CYS A 161 -6.65 -19.22 -6.27
C CYS A 161 -6.97 -18.91 -7.73
N GLU A 162 -7.05 -17.63 -8.10
CA GLU A 162 -7.33 -17.18 -9.46
C GLU A 162 -6.10 -17.25 -10.39
N ASN A 163 -4.89 -17.03 -9.86
CA ASN A 163 -3.69 -16.80 -10.68
C ASN A 163 -2.52 -17.69 -10.25
N VAL A 164 -2.48 -18.91 -10.76
CA VAL A 164 -1.40 -19.87 -10.49
C VAL A 164 -0.02 -19.38 -11.00
N LYS A 165 -0.01 -18.50 -12.01
CA LYS A 165 1.21 -17.99 -12.64
C LYS A 165 1.99 -16.99 -11.78
N ILE A 166 1.42 -16.43 -10.72
CA ILE A 166 2.12 -15.41 -9.92
C ILE A 166 3.37 -15.96 -9.23
N ILE A 167 3.30 -17.20 -8.76
CA ILE A 167 4.45 -17.86 -8.13
C ILE A 167 5.56 -18.06 -9.18
N GLU A 168 5.20 -18.52 -10.38
CA GLU A 168 6.15 -18.67 -11.49
C GLU A 168 6.75 -17.32 -11.90
N SER A 169 5.93 -16.28 -11.94
CA SER A 169 6.36 -14.92 -12.28
C SER A 169 7.36 -14.38 -11.27
N LEU A 170 7.08 -14.53 -9.97
CA LEU A 170 7.99 -14.12 -8.90
C LEU A 170 9.26 -14.99 -8.86
N THR A 171 9.15 -16.29 -9.16
CA THR A 171 10.30 -17.21 -9.30
C THR A 171 11.21 -16.76 -10.45
N TRP A 172 10.62 -16.38 -11.59
CA TRP A 172 11.35 -15.83 -12.72
C TRP A 172 12.08 -14.54 -12.35
N VAL A 173 11.44 -13.63 -11.60
CA VAL A 173 12.08 -12.40 -11.09
C VAL A 173 13.32 -12.70 -10.25
N LEU A 174 13.30 -13.74 -9.40
CA LEU A 174 14.48 -14.18 -8.63
C LEU A 174 15.64 -14.65 -9.53
N GLY A 175 15.33 -15.10 -10.75
CA GLY A 175 16.29 -15.51 -11.76
C GLY A 175 16.84 -14.36 -12.62
N CYS A 176 16.15 -13.22 -12.69
CA CYS A 176 16.55 -12.09 -13.51
C CYS A 176 17.82 -11.41 -13.00
N LYS A 177 18.66 -10.93 -13.93
CA LYS A 177 19.75 -10.01 -13.64
C LYS A 177 19.24 -8.58 -13.88
N MET A 178 19.08 -7.82 -12.81
CA MET A 178 18.63 -6.42 -12.85
C MET A 178 19.61 -5.53 -12.09
N GLU A 179 19.60 -4.23 -12.40
CA GLU A 179 20.22 -3.21 -11.54
C GLU A 179 19.56 -3.30 -10.15
N ASN A 180 20.35 -3.22 -9.08
CA ASN A 180 19.90 -3.45 -7.69
C ASN A 180 19.32 -4.85 -7.39
N SER A 181 19.84 -5.89 -8.05
CA SER A 181 19.36 -7.28 -7.95
C SER A 181 19.11 -7.79 -6.52
N ALA A 182 19.87 -7.35 -5.50
CA ALA A 182 19.64 -7.76 -4.11
C ALA A 182 18.31 -7.23 -3.57
N THR A 183 18.02 -5.94 -3.74
CA THR A 183 16.76 -5.32 -3.28
C THR A 183 15.54 -5.91 -3.98
N VAL A 184 15.62 -6.12 -5.30
CA VAL A 184 14.54 -6.71 -6.10
C VAL A 184 14.22 -8.13 -5.63
N LYS A 185 15.27 -8.93 -5.36
CA LYS A 185 15.11 -10.28 -4.84
C LYS A 185 14.53 -10.28 -3.44
N SER A 186 15.00 -9.40 -2.55
CA SER A 186 14.45 -9.25 -1.21
C SER A 186 12.97 -8.89 -1.23
N HIS A 187 12.57 -7.92 -2.07
CA HIS A 187 11.16 -7.57 -2.26
C HIS A 187 10.34 -8.74 -2.83
N ALA A 188 10.87 -9.44 -3.85
CA ALA A 188 10.20 -10.60 -4.43
C ALA A 188 10.00 -11.73 -3.41
N VAL A 189 11.01 -12.04 -2.60
CA VAL A 189 10.91 -13.03 -1.49
C VAL A 189 9.91 -12.56 -0.45
N SER A 190 9.89 -11.27 -0.10
CA SER A 190 8.92 -10.70 0.85
C SER A 190 7.48 -10.85 0.34
N VAL A 191 7.24 -10.56 -0.93
CA VAL A 191 5.92 -10.75 -1.57
C VAL A 191 5.55 -12.23 -1.63
N LEU A 192 6.48 -13.11 -2.03
CA LEU A 192 6.26 -14.56 -2.03
C LEU A 192 5.88 -15.08 -0.64
N ARG A 193 6.57 -14.63 0.41
CA ARG A 193 6.23 -14.98 1.79
C ARG A 193 4.81 -14.55 2.14
N ILE A 194 4.43 -13.30 1.87
CA ILE A 194 3.08 -12.78 2.16
C ILE A 194 2.00 -13.57 1.41
N LEU A 195 2.26 -13.94 0.14
CA LEU A 195 1.33 -14.75 -0.63
C LEU A 195 1.22 -16.17 -0.06
N LEU A 196 2.34 -16.79 0.31
CA LEU A 196 2.38 -18.19 0.73
C LEU A 196 1.99 -18.43 2.20
N GLU A 197 1.99 -17.39 3.05
CA GLU A 197 1.66 -17.49 4.48
C GLU A 197 0.28 -18.11 4.74
N ASP A 198 -0.71 -17.75 3.92
CA ASP A 198 -2.10 -18.25 3.99
C ASP A 198 -2.47 -19.18 2.82
N ALA A 199 -1.49 -19.71 2.09
CA ALA A 199 -1.74 -20.56 0.93
C ALA A 199 -2.32 -21.93 1.33
N SER A 200 -3.25 -22.44 0.51
CA SER A 200 -3.80 -23.79 0.69
C SER A 200 -2.77 -24.87 0.33
N SER A 201 -2.93 -26.07 0.88
CA SER A 201 -2.05 -27.22 0.59
C SER A 201 -1.93 -27.49 -0.92
N GLY A 202 -3.03 -27.35 -1.66
CA GLY A 202 -3.05 -27.54 -3.11
C GLY A 202 -2.24 -26.51 -3.90
N VAL A 203 -1.99 -25.31 -3.36
CA VAL A 203 -1.07 -24.34 -3.97
C VAL A 203 0.39 -24.73 -3.68
N LEU A 204 0.67 -25.16 -2.45
CA LEU A 204 2.01 -25.58 -2.03
C LEU A 204 2.49 -26.85 -2.75
N GLU A 205 1.60 -27.80 -3.01
CA GLU A 205 1.89 -29.03 -3.76
C GLU A 205 2.26 -28.77 -5.23
N ARG A 206 1.92 -27.59 -5.77
CA ARG A 206 2.21 -27.20 -7.16
C ARG A 206 3.55 -26.47 -7.32
N LEU A 207 4.28 -26.24 -6.24
CA LEU A 207 5.59 -25.59 -6.29
C LEU A 207 6.60 -26.48 -7.04
N LYS A 208 7.23 -25.91 -8.06
CA LYS A 208 8.22 -26.60 -8.89
C LYS A 208 9.60 -26.60 -8.20
N PRO A 209 10.47 -27.59 -8.45
CA PRO A 209 11.84 -27.60 -7.93
C PRO A 209 12.62 -26.30 -8.19
N GLU A 210 12.42 -25.68 -9.37
CA GLU A 210 13.05 -24.41 -9.71
C GLU A 210 12.74 -23.30 -8.68
N PHE A 211 11.53 -23.28 -8.10
CA PHE A 211 11.19 -22.32 -7.05
C PHE A 211 12.18 -22.40 -5.87
N PHE A 212 12.44 -23.61 -5.39
CA PHE A 212 13.33 -23.85 -4.25
C PHE A 212 14.78 -23.52 -4.60
N GLU A 213 15.25 -23.91 -5.79
CA GLU A 213 16.59 -23.58 -6.27
C GLU A 213 16.82 -22.06 -6.32
N ARG A 214 15.84 -21.30 -6.83
CA ARG A 214 15.93 -19.83 -6.90
C ARG A 214 15.96 -19.20 -5.52
N ILE A 215 15.13 -19.67 -4.59
CA ILE A 215 15.06 -19.17 -3.21
C ILE A 215 16.38 -19.42 -2.49
N VAL A 216 16.89 -20.66 -2.52
CA VAL A 216 18.18 -21.02 -1.89
C VAL A 216 19.32 -20.19 -2.51
N GLY A 217 19.33 -20.05 -3.83
CA GLY A 217 20.33 -19.25 -4.54
C GLY A 217 20.30 -17.74 -4.24
N VAL A 218 19.21 -17.20 -3.68
CA VAL A 218 19.18 -15.82 -3.15
C VAL A 218 19.94 -15.75 -1.83
N PHE A 219 19.66 -16.66 -0.89
CA PHE A 219 20.28 -16.68 0.44
C PHE A 219 21.79 -16.99 0.40
N GLU A 220 22.22 -17.90 -0.48
CA GLU A 220 23.65 -18.21 -0.62
C GLU A 220 24.47 -17.01 -1.10
N ARG A 221 23.89 -16.14 -1.94
CA ARG A 221 24.58 -14.95 -2.45
C ARG A 221 24.63 -13.81 -1.45
N GLU A 222 23.61 -13.65 -0.61
CA GLU A 222 23.61 -12.66 0.48
C GLU A 222 24.71 -12.98 1.51
N ASN A 223 24.88 -14.26 1.87
CA ASN A 223 25.92 -14.71 2.81
C ASN A 223 27.36 -14.49 2.29
N HIS A 224 27.57 -14.42 0.98
CA HIS A 224 28.87 -14.12 0.39
C HIS A 224 29.18 -12.62 0.31
N SER A 225 28.15 -11.75 0.24
CA SER A 225 28.32 -10.29 0.24
C SER A 225 28.60 -9.68 1.62
N GLU A 226 28.26 -10.37 2.72
CA GLU A 226 28.53 -9.90 4.10
C GLU A 226 29.94 -10.25 4.62
N ARG A 227 30.74 -10.98 3.82
CA ARG A 227 32.08 -11.45 4.21
C ARG A 227 33.25 -10.61 3.66
N TYR A 228 32.99 -9.42 3.11
CA TYR A 228 34.01 -8.51 2.59
C TYR A 228 33.78 -7.06 3.04
#